data_AF-A0A3B1J1A8-F1
#
_entry.id   AF-A0A3B1J1A8-F1
#
_cell.length_a   1.000
_cell.length_b   1.000
_cell.length_c   1.000
_cell.angle_alpha   90.00
_cell.angle_beta   90.00
_cell.angle_gamma   90.00
#
_symmetry.space_group_name_H-M   'P 1'
#
loop_
_entity.id
_entity.type
_entity.pdbx_description
1 polymer ?
#
loop_
_entity_poly.entity_id
_entity_poly.type
_entity_poly.pdbx_seq_one_letter_code
_entity_poly.pdbx_strand_id
1 'polypeptide(L)'
;MVDVVEKEDVNEAMRLMEMSKDSLQADKSTTTRTQRPADVIFSLVRELAGESGKVKAVRMAEAEQKCVSRGFTPAQFQSALDEYEELNVWQVNQGRSRITFI
;
A
#
# COMPACT_ATOMS: atom_id res chain seq x y z
N MET A 1 0.74 -2.50 -32.84
CA MET A 1 -0.22 -1.88 -31.92
C MET A 1 0.18 -2.32 -30.52
N VAL A 2 0.83 -1.43 -29.79
CA VAL A 2 1.13 -1.64 -28.36
C VAL A 2 0.28 -0.59 -27.68
N ASP A 3 -0.74 -1.07 -26.97
CA ASP A 3 -1.68 -0.30 -26.19
C ASP A 3 -0.89 0.33 -25.02
N VAL A 4 -0.15 1.40 -25.33
CA VAL A 4 0.47 2.26 -24.34
C VAL A 4 -0.64 3.16 -23.84
N VAL A 5 -1.43 2.61 -22.94
CA VAL A 5 -2.38 3.38 -22.14
C VAL A 5 -1.60 4.43 -21.34
N GLU A 6 -1.43 5.58 -21.97
CA GLU A 6 -1.77 6.91 -21.47
C GLU A 6 -1.83 6.94 -19.94
N LYS A 7 -0.65 7.01 -19.33
CA LYS A 7 -0.45 7.14 -17.88
C LYS A 7 -0.86 8.52 -17.33
N GLU A 8 -1.64 9.28 -18.10
CA GLU A 8 -1.96 10.69 -17.85
C GLU A 8 -3.45 10.91 -17.52
N ASP A 9 -4.30 9.88 -17.63
CA ASP A 9 -5.73 9.94 -17.32
C ASP A 9 -6.14 9.28 -15.99
N VAL A 10 -5.22 9.08 -15.05
CA VAL A 10 -5.59 8.78 -13.64
C VAL A 10 -5.83 10.07 -12.86
N ASN A 11 -6.70 10.89 -13.45
CA ASN A 11 -7.31 12.05 -12.82
C ASN A 11 -7.81 11.69 -11.41
N GLU A 12 -7.35 12.48 -10.43
CA GLU A 12 -8.24 13.05 -9.43
C GLU A 12 -9.04 12.08 -8.51
N ALA A 13 -8.43 10.97 -8.07
CA ALA A 13 -9.03 10.11 -7.04
C ALA A 13 -8.70 10.53 -5.59
N MET A 14 -8.17 11.73 -5.38
CA MET A 14 -8.09 12.32 -4.04
C MET A 14 -9.32 13.20 -3.78
N ARG A 15 -10.43 12.57 -3.36
CA ARG A 15 -11.17 13.05 -2.18
C ARG A 15 -12.28 12.07 -1.76
N LEU A 16 -12.43 11.98 -0.44
CA LEU A 16 -13.52 11.36 0.32
C LEU A 16 -13.47 9.83 0.48
N MET A 17 -13.11 9.36 1.67
CA MET A 17 -14.12 8.97 2.67
C MET A 17 -13.46 8.64 4.02
N GLU A 18 -13.90 9.35 5.07
CA GLU A 18 -13.69 8.97 6.47
C GLU A 18 -14.54 7.73 6.81
N MET A 19 -14.06 6.97 7.81
CA MET A 19 -14.78 5.96 8.61
C MET A 19 -15.16 4.62 7.95
N SER A 20 -14.46 3.57 8.38
CA SER A 20 -15.13 2.46 9.06
C SER A 20 -14.26 1.98 10.21
N LYS A 21 -14.75 2.34 11.39
CA LYS A 21 -14.31 1.92 12.72
C LYS A 21 -14.55 0.41 12.84
N ASP A 22 -13.55 -0.41 12.54
CA ASP A 22 -13.50 -1.77 13.09
C ASP A 22 -12.44 -1.86 14.18
N SER A 23 -12.85 -2.49 15.25
CA SER A 23 -12.52 -2.17 16.62
C SER A 23 -11.49 -3.14 17.15
N LEU A 24 -10.19 -2.96 16.87
CA LEU A 24 -9.18 -3.80 17.53
C LEU A 24 -7.92 -3.03 17.93
N GLN A 25 -7.97 -2.62 19.19
CA GLN A 25 -6.88 -2.59 20.17
C GLN A 25 -5.64 -1.71 19.93
N ALA A 26 -5.49 -0.87 20.94
CA ALA A 26 -4.24 -0.45 21.58
C ALA A 26 -3.50 0.73 20.93
N ASP A 27 -3.81 1.88 21.51
CA ASP A 27 -2.81 2.64 22.25
C ASP A 27 -1.59 3.09 21.43
N LYS A 28 -1.73 4.26 20.79
CA LYS A 28 -0.72 5.33 20.77
C LYS A 28 -1.32 6.57 20.11
N SER A 29 -1.92 7.40 20.96
CA SER A 29 -1.72 8.86 20.99
C SER A 29 -1.39 9.58 19.66
N THR A 30 -2.35 10.45 19.30
CA THR A 30 -2.10 11.83 18.89
C THR A 30 -1.81 12.11 17.41
N THR A 31 -2.62 13.05 16.92
CA THR A 31 -2.50 13.81 15.68
C THR A 31 -3.10 13.14 14.45
N THR A 32 -4.23 13.71 14.04
CA THR A 32 -4.66 14.04 12.67
C THR A 32 -3.48 14.47 11.78
N ARG A 33 -2.51 13.57 11.60
CA ARG A 33 -1.48 13.70 10.59
C ARG A 33 -2.21 13.31 9.32
N THR A 34 -2.33 14.24 8.39
CA THR A 34 -2.58 13.94 6.98
C THR A 34 -1.86 12.63 6.67
N GLN A 35 -2.60 11.52 6.58
CA GLN A 35 -1.97 10.20 6.49
C GLN A 35 -1.12 10.24 5.23
N ARG A 36 0.21 10.08 5.38
CA ARG A 36 1.09 10.09 4.22
C ARG A 36 0.63 8.94 3.32
N PRO A 37 0.67 9.10 1.99
CA PRO A 37 0.29 8.02 1.08
C PRO A 37 1.05 6.72 1.40
N ALA A 38 2.32 6.83 1.81
CA ALA A 38 3.13 5.70 2.26
C ALA A 38 2.53 4.94 3.46
N ASP A 39 2.05 5.64 4.50
CA ASP A 39 1.46 5.02 5.69
C ASP A 39 0.13 4.31 5.35
N VAL A 40 -0.65 4.85 4.41
CA VAL A 40 -1.88 4.21 3.92
C VAL A 40 -1.54 2.97 3.09
N ILE A 41 -0.59 3.07 2.16
CA ILE A 41 -0.10 1.95 1.36
C ILE A 41 0.39 0.82 2.28
N PHE A 42 1.21 1.14 3.28
CA PHE A 42 1.69 0.16 4.26
C PHE A 42 0.53 -0.59 4.93
N SER A 43 -0.48 0.16 5.38
CA SER A 43 -1.67 -0.42 6.01
C SER A 43 -2.41 -1.38 5.06
N LEU A 44 -2.61 -1.00 3.79
CA LEU A 44 -3.25 -1.83 2.78
C LEU A 44 -2.46 -3.13 2.50
N VAL A 45 -1.14 -3.04 2.37
CA VAL A 45 -0.29 -4.22 2.14
C VAL A 45 -0.30 -5.13 3.38
N ARG A 46 -0.31 -4.53 4.58
CA ARG A 46 -0.40 -5.28 5.84
C ARG A 46 -1.74 -5.99 5.99
N GLU A 47 -2.85 -5.36 5.60
CA GLU A 47 -4.17 -6.00 5.56
C GLU A 47 -4.16 -7.24 4.65
N LEU A 48 -3.61 -7.12 3.44
CA LEU A 48 -3.44 -8.24 2.51
C LEU A 48 -2.60 -9.39 3.08
N ALA A 49 -1.56 -9.08 3.86
CA ALA A 49 -0.76 -10.09 4.55
C ALA A 49 -1.52 -10.74 5.73
N GLY A 50 -2.31 -9.94 6.44
CA GLY A 50 -3.04 -10.32 7.65
C GLY A 50 -4.28 -11.19 7.38
N GLU A 51 -4.95 -11.03 6.24
CA GLU A 51 -6.11 -11.85 5.86
C GLU A 51 -5.75 -13.35 5.76
N SER A 52 -4.50 -13.69 5.43
CA SER A 52 -4.04 -15.08 5.36
C SER A 52 -3.57 -15.69 6.69
N GLY A 53 -3.46 -14.90 7.76
CA GLY A 53 -3.16 -15.33 9.15
C GLY A 53 -1.84 -16.11 9.40
N LYS A 54 -1.15 -16.53 8.34
CA LYS A 54 0.02 -17.43 8.37
C LYS A 54 1.16 -16.96 7.47
N VAL A 55 0.89 -16.03 6.54
CA VAL A 55 1.83 -15.65 5.49
C VAL A 55 2.17 -14.17 5.62
N LYS A 56 3.38 -13.88 6.11
CA LYS A 56 3.98 -12.53 6.12
C LYS A 56 4.39 -12.04 4.72
N ALA A 57 3.77 -12.54 3.65
CA ALA A 57 4.18 -12.23 2.29
C ALA A 57 2.99 -11.96 1.40
N VAL A 58 3.11 -10.94 0.57
CA VAL A 58 2.08 -10.45 -0.34
C VAL A 58 2.64 -10.42 -1.75
N ARG A 59 1.83 -10.81 -2.74
CA ARG A 59 2.21 -10.64 -4.14
C ARG A 59 2.21 -9.16 -4.48
N MET A 60 3.26 -8.71 -5.16
CA MET A 60 3.40 -7.30 -5.52
C MET A 60 2.24 -6.82 -6.42
N ALA A 61 1.79 -7.66 -7.34
CA ALA A 61 0.62 -7.39 -8.18
C ALA A 61 -0.68 -7.17 -7.36
N GLU A 62 -0.94 -8.00 -6.35
CA GLU A 62 -2.13 -7.86 -5.50
C GLU A 62 -2.07 -6.57 -4.67
N ALA A 63 -0.89 -6.27 -4.12
CA ALA A 63 -0.65 -5.05 -3.36
C ALA A 63 -0.81 -3.79 -4.24
N GLU A 64 -0.24 -3.80 -5.44
CA GLU A 64 -0.35 -2.71 -6.41
C GLU A 64 -1.81 -2.50 -6.83
N GLN A 65 -2.52 -3.57 -7.20
CA GLN A 65 -3.94 -3.52 -7.57
C GLN A 65 -4.81 -2.95 -6.46
N LYS A 66 -4.55 -3.34 -5.20
CA LYS A 66 -5.27 -2.80 -4.03
C LYS A 66 -5.01 -1.31 -3.85
N CYS A 67 -3.77 -0.87 -4.05
CA CYS A 67 -3.40 0.55 -3.97
C CYS A 67 -4.04 1.37 -5.09
N VAL A 68 -4.00 0.88 -6.33
CA VAL A 68 -4.65 1.53 -7.48
C VAL A 68 -6.16 1.60 -7.30
N SER A 69 -6.80 0.54 -6.80
CA SER A 69 -8.23 0.52 -6.48
C SER A 69 -8.62 1.53 -5.41
N ARG A 70 -7.67 1.95 -4.57
CA ARG A 70 -7.84 2.99 -3.55
C ARG A 70 -7.53 4.40 -4.06
N GLY A 71 -7.14 4.54 -5.32
CA GLY A 71 -6.80 5.84 -5.95
C GLY A 71 -5.33 6.23 -5.84
N PHE A 72 -4.44 5.33 -5.43
CA PHE A 72 -2.99 5.59 -5.44
C PHE A 72 -2.38 5.29 -6.80
N THR A 73 -1.37 6.07 -7.17
CA THR A 73 -0.60 5.81 -8.39
C THR A 73 0.44 4.69 -8.14
N PRO A 74 0.82 3.93 -9.18
CA PRO A 74 1.92 2.96 -9.07
C PRO A 74 3.24 3.58 -8.62
N ALA A 75 3.48 4.86 -8.99
CA ALA A 75 4.66 5.59 -8.55
C ALA A 75 4.68 5.84 -7.03
N GLN A 76 3.54 6.23 -6.45
CA GLN A 76 3.40 6.38 -5.00
C GLN A 76 3.56 5.05 -4.26
N PHE A 77 2.98 3.98 -4.80
CA PHE A 77 3.16 2.63 -4.29
C PHE A 77 4.64 2.22 -4.26
N GLN A 78 5.33 2.41 -5.38
CA GLN A 78 6.75 2.05 -5.50
C GLN A 78 7.65 2.90 -4.60
N SER A 79 7.36 4.20 -4.46
CA SER A 79 8.10 5.09 -3.56
C SER A 79 7.90 4.71 -2.09
N ALA A 80 6.69 4.29 -1.71
CA ALA A 80 6.42 3.79 -0.36
C ALA A 80 7.16 2.47 -0.12
N LEU A 81 7.14 1.55 -1.09
CA LEU A 81 7.90 0.30 -1.03
C LEU A 81 9.39 0.54 -0.74
N ASP A 82 10.01 1.46 -1.47
CA ASP A 82 11.42 1.81 -1.32
C ASP A 82 11.70 2.41 0.07
N GLU A 83 10.88 3.38 0.52
CA GLU A 83 11.04 4.02 1.84
C GLU A 83 11.00 3.01 2.99
N TYR A 84 10.05 2.07 2.98
CA TYR A 84 9.93 1.07 4.05
C TYR A 84 10.89 -0.12 3.88
N GLU A 85 11.40 -0.38 2.68
CA GLU A 85 12.47 -1.36 2.45
C GLU A 85 13.78 -0.86 3.09
N GLU A 86 14.12 0.42 2.92
CA GLU A 86 15.26 1.07 3.58
C GLU A 86 15.13 1.02 5.11
N LEU A 87 13.90 1.14 5.64
CA LEU A 87 13.60 1.01 7.07
C LEU A 87 13.58 -0.45 7.57
N ASN A 88 13.90 -1.44 6.72
CA ASN A 88 13.88 -2.87 7.04
C ASN A 88 12.53 -3.37 7.58
N VAL A 89 11.43 -2.75 7.14
CA VAL A 89 10.06 -3.14 7.53
C VAL A 89 9.59 -4.33 6.68
N TRP A 90 10.00 -4.37 5.42
CA TRP A 90 9.79 -5.49 4.52
C TRP A 90 10.98 -5.67 3.58
N GLN A 91 10.97 -6.78 2.87
CA GLN A 91 11.93 -7.11 1.83
C GLN A 91 11.19 -7.46 0.55
N VAL A 92 11.57 -6.82 -0.55
CA VAL A 92 11.06 -7.13 -1.88
C VAL A 92 11.97 -8.14 -2.55
N ASN A 93 11.40 -9.13 -3.24
CA ASN A 93 12.19 -10.09 -4.02
C ASN A 93 12.91 -9.39 -5.18
N GLN A 94 14.06 -9.92 -5.62
CA GLN A 94 14.81 -9.42 -6.77
C GLN A 94 13.96 -9.26 -8.04
N GLY A 95 12.96 -10.14 -8.24
CA GLY A 95 12.02 -10.06 -9.36
C GLY A 95 10.84 -9.10 -9.15
N ARG A 96 10.81 -8.32 -8.06
CA ARG A 96 9.71 -7.42 -7.66
C ARG A 96 8.32 -8.04 -7.72
N SER A 97 8.23 -9.35 -7.52
CA SER A 97 6.97 -10.11 -7.63
C SER A 97 6.32 -10.36 -6.28
N ARG A 98 7.08 -10.21 -5.19
CA ARG A 98 6.65 -10.56 -3.83
C ARG A 98 7.31 -9.64 -2.81
N ILE A 99 6.50 -9.17 -1.86
CA ILE A 99 6.87 -8.38 -0.69
C ILE A 99 6.79 -9.30 0.52
N THR A 100 7.81 -9.32 1.37
CA THR A 100 7.86 -10.14 2.59
C THR A 100 8.11 -9.24 3.79
N PHE A 101 7.20 -9.21 4.76
CA PHE A 101 7.38 -8.49 6.00
C PHE A 101 8.46 -9.17 6.86
N ILE A 102 9.36 -8.36 7.44
CA ILE A 102 10.40 -8.83 8.36
C ILE A 102 9.79 -8.90 9.78
#